data_AF-A0A6G1R661-F1
#
_entry.id   AF-A0A6G1R661-F1
#
_cell.length_a   1.000
_cell.length_b   1.000
_cell.length_c   1.000
_cell.angle_alpha   90.00
_cell.angle_beta   90.00
_cell.angle_gamma   90.00
#
_symmetry.space_group_name_H-M   'P 1'
#
loop_
_entity.id
_entity.type
_entity.pdbx_description
1 polymer ?
#
loop_
_entity_poly.entity_id
_entity_poly.type
_entity_poly.pdbx_seq_one_letter_code
_entity_poly.pdbx_strand_id
1 'polypeptide(L)'
;IFSLLERLQEVSVHICIFNLQQAALRSCNTPLLKAYYNSLEDTRFGIILEKIATVINDDTRYTKGCLSMRTQKCYAVKPNINEFLDIARRTYTEIVDDIAGMITQLAEKYNLPMKTSFSSARGFFIQMNIDSSTLPNGQLPSEFTKVTKMKNTYCFTSADLIKMNERCQESLREIYHMTYLIVCKLLNEIYEHIHCLYKLSDIVSMLDMLLSFAHACTLSDYVRPEFTDTLAIKQGWHPILEKIAVEKPVSNNTYLSEGNNFVIITGPN
;
A
#
# COMPACT_ATOMS: atom_id res chain seq x y z
N ILE A 1 -6.35 -6.23 -8.69
CA ILE A 1 -4.95 -6.69 -8.53
C ILE A 1 -4.19 -5.78 -7.57
N PHE A 2 -3.87 -4.51 -7.89
CA PHE A 2 -3.10 -3.66 -6.94
C PHE A 2 -3.76 -3.47 -5.58
N SER A 3 -5.05 -3.15 -5.52
CA SER A 3 -5.75 -3.07 -4.23
C SER A 3 -5.71 -4.38 -3.44
N LEU A 4 -5.59 -5.54 -4.10
CA LEU A 4 -5.44 -6.83 -3.42
C LEU A 4 -4.00 -7.08 -2.96
N LEU A 5 -3.02 -6.72 -3.78
CA LEU A 5 -1.60 -6.80 -3.44
C LEU A 5 -1.26 -5.86 -2.27
N GLU A 6 -1.78 -4.64 -2.28
CA GLU A 6 -1.62 -3.68 -1.18
C GLU A 6 -2.20 -4.25 0.12
N ARG A 7 -3.41 -4.81 0.08
CA ARG A 7 -4.01 -5.46 1.26
C ARG A 7 -3.16 -6.63 1.78
N LEU A 8 -2.62 -7.46 0.89
CA LEU A 8 -1.73 -8.57 1.29
C LEU A 8 -0.45 -8.05 1.95
N GLN A 9 0.12 -6.97 1.41
CA GLN A 9 1.31 -6.35 1.96
C GLN A 9 1.03 -5.66 3.30
N GLU A 10 -0.10 -4.99 3.43
CA GLU A 10 -0.56 -4.42 4.70
C GLU A 10 -0.68 -5.51 5.76
N VAL A 11 -1.31 -6.65 5.43
CA VAL A 11 -1.41 -7.80 6.35
C VAL A 11 -0.03 -8.28 6.77
N SER A 12 0.91 -8.46 5.83
CA SER A 12 2.28 -8.87 6.16
C SER A 12 3.01 -7.85 7.05
N VAL A 13 2.89 -6.56 6.76
CA VAL A 13 3.51 -5.48 7.55
C VAL A 13 2.93 -5.46 8.96
N HIS A 14 1.62 -5.56 9.08
CA HIS A 14 0.93 -5.61 10.36
C HIS A 14 1.48 -6.79 11.18
N ILE A 15 1.45 -8.01 10.66
CA ILE A 15 1.98 -9.20 11.36
C ILE A 15 3.45 -9.00 11.77
N CYS A 16 4.30 -8.45 10.90
CA CYS A 16 5.72 -8.19 11.23
C CYS A 16 5.92 -7.15 12.34
N ILE A 17 5.17 -6.06 12.34
CA ILE A 17 5.21 -5.05 13.41
C ILE A 17 4.80 -5.68 14.75
N PHE A 18 3.89 -6.65 14.73
CA PHE A 18 3.41 -7.27 15.96
C PHE A 18 4.40 -8.22 16.60
N ASN A 19 5.25 -8.89 15.82
CA ASN A 19 6.36 -9.67 16.37
C ASN A 19 7.31 -8.79 17.22
N LEU A 20 7.42 -7.48 16.91
CA LEU A 20 8.19 -6.53 17.72
C LEU A 20 7.46 -6.15 19.01
N GLN A 21 6.13 -5.97 18.96
CA GLN A 21 5.32 -5.66 20.14
C GLN A 21 5.24 -6.84 21.13
N GLN A 22 5.26 -8.07 20.64
CA GLN A 22 5.32 -9.26 21.47
C GLN A 22 6.54 -9.24 22.41
N ALA A 23 7.69 -8.77 21.94
CA ALA A 23 8.89 -8.64 22.76
C ALA A 23 8.71 -7.63 23.91
N ALA A 24 7.97 -6.54 23.67
CA ALA A 24 7.68 -5.53 24.69
C ALA A 24 6.70 -6.04 25.77
N LEU A 25 5.74 -6.90 25.38
CA LEU A 25 4.75 -7.47 26.31
C LEU A 25 5.30 -8.62 27.17
N ARG A 26 6.45 -9.20 26.81
CA ARG A 26 7.04 -10.37 27.48
C ARG A 26 7.32 -10.16 28.98
N SER A 27 7.66 -8.93 29.38
CA SER A 27 7.97 -8.57 30.77
C SER A 27 6.74 -8.14 31.59
N CYS A 28 5.57 -8.05 30.96
CA CYS A 28 4.36 -7.56 31.62
C CYS A 28 3.70 -8.65 32.49
N ASN A 29 3.32 -8.28 33.72
CA ASN A 29 2.76 -9.21 34.69
C ASN A 29 1.23 -9.20 34.80
N THR A 30 0.55 -8.23 34.19
CA THR A 30 -0.90 -8.10 34.31
C THR A 30 -1.65 -9.20 33.53
N PRO A 31 -2.77 -9.73 34.06
CA PRO A 31 -3.52 -10.80 33.40
C PRO A 31 -3.97 -10.45 31.98
N LEU A 32 -4.39 -9.19 31.76
CA LEU A 32 -4.83 -8.71 30.45
C LEU A 32 -3.69 -8.74 29.42
N LEU A 33 -2.52 -8.18 29.76
CA LEU A 33 -1.39 -8.12 28.83
C LEU A 33 -0.80 -9.51 28.56
N LYS A 34 -0.85 -10.42 29.55
CA LYS A 34 -0.51 -11.84 29.34
C LYS A 34 -1.49 -12.53 28.40
N ALA A 35 -2.79 -12.27 28.51
CA ALA A 35 -3.78 -12.81 27.59
C ALA A 35 -3.59 -12.29 26.15
N TYR A 36 -3.20 -11.02 25.99
CA TYR A 36 -2.82 -10.45 24.70
C TYR A 36 -1.54 -11.09 24.15
N TYR A 37 -0.49 -11.21 24.96
CA TYR A 37 0.76 -11.90 24.59
C TYR A 37 0.50 -13.33 24.09
N ASN A 38 -0.28 -14.13 24.84
CA ASN A 38 -0.61 -15.51 24.43
C ASN A 38 -1.44 -15.55 23.14
N SER A 39 -2.27 -14.53 22.90
CA SER A 39 -3.05 -14.42 21.66
C SER A 39 -2.21 -14.01 20.46
N LEU A 40 -1.07 -13.37 20.68
CA LEU A 40 -0.10 -13.00 19.64
C LEU A 40 0.81 -14.18 19.26
N GLU A 41 0.96 -15.20 20.11
CA GLU A 41 1.67 -16.47 19.82
C GLU A 41 0.91 -17.43 18.88
N ASP A 42 -0.12 -16.95 18.20
CA ASP A 42 -0.93 -17.76 17.31
C ASP A 42 -0.14 -18.19 16.06
N THR A 43 0.02 -19.51 15.89
CA THR A 43 0.79 -20.10 14.79
C THR A 43 0.22 -19.78 13.42
N ARG A 44 -1.07 -19.40 13.33
CA ARG A 44 -1.73 -19.05 12.06
C ARG A 44 -1.12 -17.81 11.42
N PHE A 45 -0.56 -16.89 12.20
CA PHE A 45 0.15 -15.74 11.64
C PHE A 45 1.37 -16.15 10.82
N GLY A 46 2.13 -17.14 11.29
CA GLY A 46 3.25 -17.73 10.55
C GLY A 46 2.80 -18.39 9.25
N ILE A 47 1.71 -19.15 9.30
CA ILE A 47 1.12 -19.80 8.11
C ILE A 47 0.69 -18.78 7.06
N ILE A 48 0.01 -17.70 7.49
CA ILE A 48 -0.41 -16.61 6.58
C ILE A 48 0.81 -15.95 5.94
N LEU A 49 1.82 -15.59 6.73
CA LEU A 49 3.05 -14.98 6.23
C LEU A 49 3.77 -15.89 5.24
N GLU A 50 3.89 -17.18 5.54
CA GLU A 50 4.53 -18.16 4.66
C GLU A 50 3.75 -18.31 3.33
N LYS A 51 2.42 -18.38 3.38
CA LYS A 51 1.57 -18.40 2.17
C LYS A 51 1.75 -17.15 1.32
N ILE A 52 1.82 -15.97 1.94
CA ILE A 52 2.05 -14.72 1.19
C ILE A 52 3.47 -14.71 0.60
N ALA A 53 4.48 -15.06 1.40
CA ALA A 53 5.87 -15.05 0.99
C ALA A 53 6.18 -16.09 -0.09
N THR A 54 5.48 -17.22 -0.13
CA THR A 54 5.67 -18.23 -1.19
C THR A 54 5.11 -17.75 -2.53
N VAL A 55 3.98 -17.04 -2.54
CA VAL A 55 3.28 -16.66 -3.78
C VAL A 55 3.64 -15.26 -4.29
N ILE A 56 3.81 -14.28 -3.41
CA ILE A 56 4.00 -12.86 -3.77
C ILE A 56 5.47 -12.47 -3.69
N ASN A 57 5.93 -11.66 -4.65
CA ASN A 57 7.28 -11.13 -4.66
C ASN A 57 7.41 -9.96 -3.68
N ASP A 58 8.46 -10.00 -2.84
CA ASP A 58 8.71 -9.04 -1.77
C ASP A 58 9.00 -7.62 -2.29
N ASP A 59 9.49 -7.52 -3.53
CA ASP A 59 9.79 -6.25 -4.22
C ASP A 59 8.58 -5.61 -4.91
N THR A 60 7.41 -6.25 -4.85
CA THR A 60 6.20 -5.71 -5.46
C THR A 60 5.84 -4.40 -4.78
N ARG A 61 5.89 -3.25 -5.44
CA ARG A 61 5.52 -1.97 -4.80
C ARG A 61 4.80 -1.06 -5.79
N TYR A 62 3.90 -0.25 -5.25
CA TYR A 62 3.35 0.85 -6.03
C TYR A 62 4.49 1.78 -6.47
N THR A 63 4.66 1.93 -7.78
CA THR A 63 5.72 2.74 -8.37
C THR A 63 5.11 3.76 -9.33
N LYS A 64 5.49 5.03 -9.26
CA LYS A 64 4.98 6.02 -10.22
C LYS A 64 5.50 5.71 -11.64
N GLY A 65 4.59 5.76 -12.63
CA GLY A 65 4.91 5.59 -14.05
C GLY A 65 4.15 4.45 -14.72
N CYS A 66 3.64 4.69 -15.94
CA CYS A 66 2.75 3.73 -16.61
C CYS A 66 3.43 2.39 -16.90
N LEU A 67 4.68 2.41 -17.37
CA LEU A 67 5.43 1.20 -17.69
C LEU A 67 5.87 0.46 -16.42
N SER A 68 6.43 1.19 -15.45
CA SER A 68 6.83 0.63 -14.16
C SER A 68 5.67 -0.05 -13.44
N MET A 69 4.48 0.54 -13.46
CA MET A 69 3.27 -0.08 -12.91
C MET A 69 2.86 -1.36 -13.63
N ARG A 70 3.03 -1.41 -14.96
CA ARG A 70 2.74 -2.64 -15.73
C ARG A 70 3.72 -3.74 -15.34
N THR A 71 5.01 -3.44 -15.30
CA THR A 71 6.06 -4.38 -14.88
C THR A 71 5.79 -4.91 -13.48
N GLN A 72 5.50 -4.03 -12.52
CA GLN A 72 5.17 -4.42 -11.14
C GLN A 72 3.97 -5.38 -11.09
N LYS A 73 2.91 -5.15 -11.88
CA LYS A 73 1.78 -6.10 -11.97
C LYS A 73 2.17 -7.44 -12.59
N CYS A 74 2.95 -7.41 -13.67
CA CYS A 74 3.35 -8.63 -14.38
C CYS A 74 4.16 -9.56 -13.48
N TYR A 75 5.02 -9.01 -12.63
CA TYR A 75 5.98 -9.76 -11.81
C TYR A 75 5.63 -9.79 -10.32
N ALA A 76 4.39 -9.47 -9.97
CA ALA A 76 3.91 -9.46 -8.58
C ALA A 76 3.89 -10.87 -7.95
N VAL A 77 3.60 -11.89 -8.74
CA VAL A 77 3.63 -13.31 -8.32
C VAL A 77 5.02 -13.88 -8.58
N LYS A 78 5.57 -14.64 -7.63
CA LYS A 78 6.88 -15.31 -7.76
C LYS A 78 6.91 -16.27 -8.97
N PRO A 79 8.09 -16.49 -9.58
CA PRO A 79 8.24 -17.48 -10.65
C PRO A 79 8.00 -18.91 -10.11
N ASN A 80 7.67 -19.84 -10.99
CA ASN A 80 7.38 -21.25 -10.70
C ASN A 80 6.10 -21.51 -9.87
N ILE A 81 5.26 -20.49 -9.67
CA ILE A 81 3.94 -20.66 -9.04
C ILE A 81 2.91 -21.16 -10.06
N ASN A 82 3.05 -20.75 -11.31
CA ASN A 82 2.16 -21.17 -12.38
C ASN A 82 2.93 -21.17 -13.71
N GLU A 83 3.10 -22.34 -14.31
CA GLU A 83 3.88 -22.51 -15.54
C GLU A 83 3.32 -21.70 -16.71
N PHE A 84 1.99 -21.64 -16.86
CA PHE A 84 1.33 -20.86 -17.91
C PHE A 84 1.57 -19.36 -17.73
N LEU A 85 1.61 -18.85 -16.49
CA LEU A 85 1.91 -17.45 -16.21
C LEU A 85 3.35 -17.13 -16.61
N ASP A 86 4.28 -18.03 -16.34
CA ASP A 86 5.69 -17.86 -16.68
C ASP A 86 5.92 -17.94 -18.20
N ILE A 87 5.19 -18.80 -18.91
CA ILE A 87 5.17 -18.82 -20.38
C ILE A 87 4.65 -17.48 -20.92
N ALA A 88 3.51 -16.99 -20.42
CA ALA A 88 2.94 -15.72 -20.85
C ALA A 88 3.89 -14.53 -20.61
N ARG A 89 4.59 -14.51 -19.46
CA ARG A 89 5.63 -13.52 -19.14
C ARG A 89 6.82 -13.58 -20.09
N ARG A 90 7.26 -14.78 -20.47
CA ARG A 90 8.33 -14.96 -21.45
C ARG A 90 7.92 -14.40 -22.81
N THR A 91 6.74 -14.78 -23.29
CA THR A 91 6.19 -14.24 -24.55
C THR A 91 6.07 -12.72 -24.52
N TYR A 92 5.62 -12.13 -23.40
CA TYR A 92 5.59 -10.67 -23.24
C TYR A 92 6.98 -10.05 -23.36
N THR A 93 7.98 -10.65 -22.71
CA THR A 93 9.36 -10.15 -22.71
C THR A 93 9.96 -10.22 -24.11
N GLU A 94 9.79 -11.35 -24.79
CA GLU A 94 10.20 -11.55 -26.19
C GLU A 94 9.57 -10.49 -27.10
N ILE A 95 8.27 -10.21 -26.97
CA ILE A 95 7.61 -9.16 -27.78
C ILE A 95 8.20 -7.77 -27.51
N VAL A 96 8.50 -7.44 -26.25
CA VAL A 96 9.10 -6.15 -25.89
C VAL A 96 10.51 -6.03 -26.43
N ASP A 97 11.30 -7.10 -26.37
CA ASP A 97 12.65 -7.17 -26.91
C ASP A 97 12.64 -7.07 -28.44
N ASP A 98 11.70 -7.75 -29.11
CA ASP A 98 11.49 -7.65 -30.56
C ASP A 98 11.11 -6.22 -30.97
N ILE A 99 10.26 -5.52 -30.19
CA ILE A 99 9.90 -4.12 -30.45
C ILE A 99 11.14 -3.23 -30.36
N ALA A 100 11.97 -3.42 -29.33
CA ALA A 100 13.20 -2.66 -29.17
C ALA A 100 14.20 -2.95 -30.30
N GLY A 101 14.36 -4.23 -30.67
CA GLY A 101 15.21 -4.67 -31.77
C GLY A 101 14.78 -4.09 -33.12
N MET A 102 13.48 -4.12 -33.43
CA MET A 102 12.92 -3.52 -34.64
C MET A 102 13.24 -2.02 -34.72
N ILE A 103 13.06 -1.28 -33.62
CA ILE A 103 13.32 0.17 -33.61
C ILE A 103 14.81 0.47 -33.81
N THR A 104 15.70 -0.34 -33.23
CA THR A 104 17.16 -0.23 -33.46
C THR A 104 17.53 -0.47 -34.93
N GLN A 105 16.97 -1.52 -35.55
CA GLN A 105 17.19 -1.80 -36.98
C GLN A 105 16.68 -0.66 -37.87
N LEU A 106 15.54 -0.05 -37.54
CA LEU A 106 15.02 1.11 -38.25
C LEU A 106 15.91 2.36 -38.05
N ALA A 107 16.45 2.55 -36.84
CA ALA A 107 17.39 3.63 -36.55
C ALA A 107 18.66 3.51 -37.41
N GLU A 108 19.21 2.31 -37.55
CA GLU A 108 20.39 2.02 -38.37
C GLU A 108 20.09 2.16 -39.88
N LYS A 109 19.00 1.56 -40.35
CA LYS A 109 18.58 1.58 -41.76
C LYS A 109 18.42 3.00 -42.31
N TYR A 110 17.83 3.89 -41.52
CA TYR A 110 17.60 5.28 -41.92
C TYR A 110 18.65 6.26 -41.40
N ASN A 111 19.62 5.79 -40.61
CA ASN A 111 20.61 6.60 -39.91
C ASN A 111 19.97 7.77 -39.13
N LEU A 112 18.89 7.46 -38.39
CA LEU A 112 18.11 8.44 -37.62
C LEU A 112 18.14 8.09 -36.13
N PRO A 113 18.24 9.08 -35.22
CA PRO A 113 18.32 8.84 -33.78
C PRO A 113 16.93 8.51 -33.18
N MET A 114 16.45 7.30 -33.45
CA MET A 114 15.17 6.78 -32.95
C MET A 114 15.32 6.16 -31.57
N LYS A 115 14.33 6.37 -30.71
CA LYS A 115 14.25 5.78 -29.37
C LYS A 115 12.89 5.14 -29.15
N THR A 116 12.88 3.97 -28.52
CA THR A 116 11.67 3.32 -28.04
C THR A 116 11.10 4.13 -26.88
N SER A 117 9.82 4.47 -26.95
CA SER A 117 9.11 5.19 -25.89
C SER A 117 7.72 4.60 -25.67
N PHE A 118 7.17 4.76 -24.48
CA PHE A 118 5.90 4.14 -24.09
C PHE A 118 4.91 5.17 -23.53
N SER A 119 3.64 5.04 -23.91
CA SER A 119 2.53 5.84 -23.37
C SER A 119 1.31 4.95 -23.16
N SER A 120 0.55 5.18 -22.08
CA SER A 120 -0.65 4.37 -21.79
C SER A 120 -1.72 4.43 -22.88
N ALA A 121 -1.82 5.55 -23.62
CA ALA A 121 -2.81 5.71 -24.69
C ALA A 121 -2.35 5.14 -26.03
N ARG A 122 -1.03 5.16 -26.30
CA ARG A 122 -0.46 4.82 -27.62
C ARG A 122 0.27 3.47 -27.65
N GLY A 123 0.57 2.87 -26.48
CA GLY A 123 1.49 1.76 -26.39
C GLY A 123 2.94 2.20 -26.61
N PHE A 124 3.76 1.29 -27.16
CA PHE A 124 5.10 1.59 -27.64
C PHE A 124 5.05 2.40 -28.93
N PHE A 125 5.83 3.47 -29.00
CA PHE A 125 5.95 4.35 -30.16
C PHE A 125 7.41 4.76 -30.35
N ILE A 126 7.71 5.23 -31.56
CA ILE A 126 9.04 5.70 -31.91
C ILE A 126 9.11 7.19 -31.59
N GLN A 127 10.14 7.57 -30.83
CA GLN A 127 10.43 8.94 -30.47
C GLN A 127 11.77 9.36 -31.07
N MET A 128 11.81 10.52 -31.72
CA MET A 128 13.03 11.09 -32.31
C MET A 128 13.14 12.56 -31.92
N ASN A 129 14.33 13.02 -31.55
CA ASN A 129 14.56 14.44 -31.27
C ASN A 129 14.66 15.25 -32.57
N ILE A 130 14.21 16.49 -32.54
CA ILE A 130 14.24 17.40 -33.69
C ILE A 130 15.53 18.19 -33.63
N ASP A 131 16.53 17.74 -34.39
CA ASP A 131 17.70 18.55 -34.75
C ASP A 131 17.64 18.85 -36.25
N SER A 132 17.78 20.11 -36.64
CA SER A 132 17.62 20.61 -38.01
C SER A 132 18.53 19.95 -39.05
N SER A 133 19.57 19.22 -38.63
CA SER A 133 20.52 18.49 -39.46
C SER A 133 20.22 16.99 -39.64
N THR A 134 19.22 16.44 -38.93
CA THR A 134 19.02 14.97 -38.85
C THR A 134 18.11 14.39 -39.93
N LEU A 135 17.32 15.20 -40.63
CA LEU A 135 16.42 14.73 -41.69
C LEU A 135 17.00 15.09 -43.06
N PRO A 136 17.51 14.12 -43.86
CA PRO A 136 18.20 14.39 -45.13
C PRO A 136 17.38 15.23 -46.13
N ASN A 137 16.05 15.08 -46.13
CA ASN A 137 15.11 15.79 -47.01
C ASN A 137 13.96 16.47 -46.27
N GLY A 138 14.04 16.62 -44.94
CA GLY A 138 12.92 17.12 -44.12
C GLY A 138 11.67 16.24 -44.07
N GLN A 139 11.69 15.05 -44.70
CA GLN A 139 10.58 14.10 -44.72
C GLN A 139 10.95 12.78 -44.04
N LEU A 140 10.02 12.24 -43.25
CA LEU A 140 10.12 10.91 -42.66
C LEU A 140 9.84 9.84 -43.73
N PRO A 141 10.46 8.65 -43.62
CA PRO A 141 10.14 7.50 -44.46
C PRO A 141 8.63 7.18 -44.51
N SER A 142 8.14 6.71 -45.67
CA SER A 142 6.73 6.44 -45.92
C SER A 142 6.15 5.27 -45.11
N GLU A 143 7.00 4.42 -44.53
CA GLU A 143 6.60 3.36 -43.60
C GLU A 143 6.12 3.88 -42.24
N PHE A 144 6.41 5.15 -41.91
CA PHE A 144 5.95 5.78 -40.68
C PHE A 144 4.57 6.42 -40.82
N THR A 145 3.73 6.17 -39.83
CA THR A 145 2.34 6.64 -39.75
C THR A 145 2.07 7.33 -38.42
N LYS A 146 0.96 8.06 -38.33
CA LYS A 146 0.52 8.81 -37.14
C LYS A 146 1.61 9.74 -36.57
N VAL A 147 2.30 10.45 -37.45
CA VAL A 147 3.36 11.39 -37.08
C VAL A 147 2.77 12.57 -36.30
N THR A 148 3.25 12.78 -35.08
CA THR A 148 2.91 13.91 -34.22
C THR A 148 4.17 14.67 -33.87
N LYS A 149 4.17 16.00 -34.08
CA LYS A 149 5.28 16.88 -33.69
C LYS A 149 4.95 17.54 -32.35
N MET A 150 5.82 17.36 -31.36
CA MET A 150 5.71 17.99 -30.03
C MET A 150 6.98 18.77 -29.72
N LYS A 151 6.90 20.11 -29.68
CA LYS A 151 8.02 21.05 -29.42
C LYS A 151 9.34 20.68 -30.10
N ASN A 152 10.15 19.81 -29.50
CA ASN A 152 11.46 19.37 -30.00
C ASN A 152 11.56 17.86 -30.29
N THR A 153 10.42 17.19 -30.52
CA THR A 153 10.37 15.73 -30.68
C THR A 153 9.31 15.31 -31.70
N TYR A 154 9.65 14.37 -32.58
CA TYR A 154 8.71 13.62 -33.41
C TYR A 154 8.32 12.33 -32.71
N CYS A 155 7.01 12.04 -32.70
CA CYS A 155 6.45 10.76 -32.29
C CYS A 155 5.76 10.13 -33.50
N PHE A 156 6.04 8.87 -33.80
CA PHE A 156 5.42 8.15 -34.91
C PHE A 156 5.36 6.64 -34.63
N THR A 157 4.68 5.90 -35.50
CA THR A 157 4.53 4.45 -35.40
C THR A 157 4.62 3.82 -36.79
N SER A 158 4.68 2.50 -36.88
CA SER A 158 4.65 1.74 -38.14
C SER A 158 3.54 0.69 -38.08
N ALA A 159 3.15 0.14 -39.23
CA ALA A 159 2.14 -0.92 -39.27
C ALA A 159 2.57 -2.16 -38.45
N ASP A 160 3.84 -2.51 -38.49
CA ASP A 160 4.38 -3.64 -37.73
C ASP A 160 4.43 -3.34 -36.23
N LEU A 161 4.80 -2.11 -35.83
CA LEU A 161 4.77 -1.69 -34.43
C LEU A 161 3.35 -1.68 -33.85
N ILE A 162 2.33 -1.35 -34.65
CA ILE A 162 0.92 -1.45 -34.22
C ILE A 162 0.55 -2.90 -33.95
N LYS A 163 0.87 -3.84 -34.85
CA LYS A 163 0.60 -5.28 -34.66
C LYS A 163 1.31 -5.85 -33.43
N MET A 164 2.57 -5.46 -33.21
CA MET A 164 3.32 -5.91 -32.03
C MET A 164 2.75 -5.33 -30.74
N ASN A 165 2.30 -4.08 -30.75
CA ASN A 165 1.58 -3.49 -29.62
C ASN A 165 0.29 -4.26 -29.30
N GLU A 166 -0.50 -4.65 -30.31
CA GLU A 166 -1.71 -5.44 -30.11
C GLU A 166 -1.39 -6.78 -29.44
N ARG A 167 -0.40 -7.52 -29.96
CA ARG A 167 0.10 -8.78 -29.35
C ARG A 167 0.60 -8.58 -27.92
N CYS A 168 1.33 -7.48 -27.67
CA CYS A 168 1.83 -7.11 -26.35
C CYS A 168 0.67 -6.89 -25.35
N GLN A 169 -0.39 -6.19 -25.77
CA GLN A 169 -1.55 -5.95 -24.90
C GLN A 169 -2.38 -7.21 -24.65
N GLU A 170 -2.46 -8.11 -25.64
CA GLU A 170 -3.12 -9.41 -25.47
C GLU A 170 -2.39 -10.28 -24.46
N SER A 171 -1.07 -10.42 -24.61
CA SER A 171 -0.22 -11.13 -23.64
C SER A 171 -0.30 -10.51 -22.24
N LEU A 172 -0.30 -9.18 -22.13
CA LEU A 172 -0.51 -8.50 -20.84
C LEU A 172 -1.86 -8.81 -20.20
N ARG A 173 -2.92 -8.92 -20.99
CA ARG A 173 -4.27 -9.22 -20.50
C ARG A 173 -4.32 -10.62 -19.90
N GLU A 174 -3.69 -11.57 -20.57
CA GLU A 174 -3.55 -12.95 -20.10
C GLU A 174 -2.75 -12.99 -18.79
N ILE A 175 -1.58 -12.36 -18.73
CA ILE A 175 -0.76 -12.25 -17.51
C ILE A 175 -1.60 -11.68 -16.35
N TYR A 176 -2.37 -10.61 -16.57
CA TYR A 176 -3.20 -10.01 -15.54
C TYR A 176 -4.35 -10.91 -15.10
N HIS A 177 -4.99 -11.60 -16.03
CA HIS A 177 -6.06 -12.53 -15.70
C HIS A 177 -5.52 -13.68 -14.84
N MET A 178 -4.40 -14.27 -15.23
CA MET A 178 -3.77 -15.36 -14.49
C MET A 178 -3.27 -14.91 -13.12
N THR A 179 -2.60 -13.76 -13.05
CA THR A 179 -2.17 -13.15 -11.79
C THR A 179 -3.36 -12.92 -10.86
N TYR A 180 -4.48 -12.42 -11.39
CA TYR A 180 -5.69 -12.22 -10.61
C TYR A 180 -6.22 -13.53 -10.03
N LEU A 181 -6.30 -14.61 -10.83
CA LEU A 181 -6.76 -15.92 -10.36
C LEU A 181 -5.87 -16.48 -9.25
N ILE A 182 -4.54 -16.37 -9.39
CA ILE A 182 -3.58 -16.82 -8.37
C ILE A 182 -3.75 -16.03 -7.07
N VAL A 183 -3.86 -14.70 -7.17
CA VAL A 183 -4.06 -13.83 -6.00
C VAL A 183 -5.42 -14.11 -5.33
N CYS A 184 -6.48 -14.34 -6.10
CA CYS A 184 -7.78 -14.72 -5.55
C CYS A 184 -7.73 -16.06 -4.81
N LYS A 185 -7.01 -17.05 -5.36
CA LYS A 185 -6.80 -18.32 -4.68
C LYS A 185 -6.05 -18.13 -3.36
N LEU A 186 -4.95 -17.37 -3.37
CA LEU A 186 -4.19 -17.04 -2.16
C LEU A 186 -5.08 -16.34 -1.11
N LEU A 187 -5.90 -15.38 -1.52
CA LEU A 187 -6.81 -14.69 -0.61
C LEU A 187 -7.82 -15.65 0.02
N ASN A 188 -8.40 -16.57 -0.75
CA ASN A 188 -9.31 -17.58 -0.21
C ASN A 188 -8.63 -18.45 0.86
N GLU A 189 -7.38 -18.86 0.64
CA GLU A 189 -6.60 -19.61 1.64
C GLU A 189 -6.32 -18.78 2.90
N ILE A 190 -6.09 -17.46 2.76
CA ILE A 190 -5.91 -16.56 3.92
C ILE A 190 -7.25 -16.34 4.65
N TYR A 191 -8.37 -16.28 3.91
CA TYR A 191 -9.70 -16.07 4.48
C TYR A 191 -10.11 -17.20 5.46
N GLU A 192 -9.62 -18.42 5.27
CA GLU A 192 -9.81 -19.52 6.22
C GLU A 192 -9.27 -19.20 7.62
N HIS A 193 -8.29 -18.29 7.71
CA HIS A 193 -7.65 -17.85 8.95
C HIS A 193 -8.05 -16.43 9.37
N ILE A 194 -9.02 -15.79 8.71
CA ILE A 194 -9.34 -14.35 8.89
C ILE A 194 -9.66 -13.95 10.34
N HIS A 195 -10.21 -14.85 11.14
CA HIS A 195 -10.61 -14.60 12.51
C HIS A 195 -9.42 -14.29 13.43
N CYS A 196 -8.22 -14.83 13.17
CA CYS A 196 -7.04 -14.46 13.95
C CYS A 196 -6.60 -13.02 13.67
N LEU A 197 -6.82 -12.53 12.43
CA LEU A 197 -6.54 -11.15 12.04
C LEU A 197 -7.52 -10.14 12.67
N TYR A 198 -8.80 -10.50 12.82
CA TYR A 198 -9.74 -9.66 13.59
C TYR A 198 -9.36 -9.55 15.05
N LYS A 199 -9.07 -10.70 15.69
CA LYS A 199 -8.62 -10.73 17.08
C LYS A 199 -7.33 -9.90 17.28
N LEU A 200 -6.41 -9.98 16.32
CA LEU A 200 -5.21 -9.17 16.29
C LEU A 200 -5.53 -7.67 16.22
N SER A 201 -6.42 -7.27 15.32
CA SER A 201 -6.88 -5.87 15.22
C SER A 201 -7.44 -5.34 16.54
N ASP A 202 -8.28 -6.15 17.22
CA ASP A 202 -8.86 -5.77 18.52
C ASP A 202 -7.77 -5.58 19.57
N ILE A 203 -6.83 -6.52 19.68
CA ILE A 203 -5.70 -6.43 20.62
C ILE A 203 -4.88 -5.16 20.38
N VAL A 204 -4.60 -4.86 19.11
CA VAL A 204 -3.78 -3.70 18.72
C VAL A 204 -4.50 -2.41 19.05
N SER A 205 -5.78 -2.30 18.74
CA SER A 205 -6.59 -1.12 19.09
C SER A 205 -6.65 -0.90 20.60
N MET A 206 -6.76 -1.97 21.38
CA MET A 206 -6.75 -1.91 22.83
C MET A 206 -5.39 -1.49 23.39
N LEU A 207 -4.30 -2.02 22.84
CA LEU A 207 -2.94 -1.62 23.24
C LEU A 207 -2.66 -0.16 22.91
N ASP A 208 -3.08 0.32 21.73
CA ASP A 208 -2.91 1.72 21.32
C ASP A 208 -3.69 2.68 22.23
N MET A 209 -4.94 2.33 22.57
CA MET A 209 -5.74 3.09 23.53
C MET A 209 -5.09 3.12 24.92
N LEU A 210 -4.65 1.96 25.44
CA LEU A 210 -4.02 1.87 26.75
C LEU A 210 -2.70 2.64 26.80
N LEU A 211 -1.90 2.58 25.73
CA LEU A 211 -0.67 3.35 25.60
C LEU A 211 -0.97 4.85 25.56
N SER A 212 -2.02 5.27 24.84
CA SER A 212 -2.47 6.65 24.80
C SER A 212 -2.89 7.16 26.18
N PHE A 213 -3.61 6.35 26.97
CA PHE A 213 -3.94 6.69 28.36
C PHE A 213 -2.71 6.75 29.25
N ALA A 214 -1.79 5.78 29.15
CA ALA A 214 -0.55 5.79 29.93
C ALA A 214 0.30 7.04 29.61
N HIS A 215 0.39 7.40 28.34
CA HIS A 215 1.07 8.60 27.88
C HIS A 215 0.38 9.88 28.42
N ALA A 216 -0.95 9.95 28.35
CA ALA A 216 -1.72 11.07 28.91
C ALA A 216 -1.51 11.23 30.42
N CYS A 217 -1.53 10.13 31.18
CA CYS A 217 -1.24 10.13 32.63
C CYS A 217 0.23 10.44 32.97
N THR A 218 1.16 10.26 32.02
CA THR A 218 2.57 10.61 32.24
C THR A 218 2.82 12.11 32.02
N LEU A 219 2.06 12.74 31.12
CA LEU A 219 2.19 14.16 30.77
C LEU A 219 1.30 15.10 31.59
N SER A 220 0.39 14.57 32.39
CA SER A 220 -0.61 15.34 33.13
C SER A 220 -0.93 14.65 34.45
N ASP A 221 -1.38 15.40 35.44
CA ASP A 221 -1.61 14.90 36.81
C ASP A 221 -2.91 14.09 36.95
N TYR A 222 -3.22 13.26 35.96
CA TYR A 222 -4.38 12.38 36.02
C TYR A 222 -4.19 11.28 37.06
N VAL A 223 -5.25 11.01 37.82
CA VAL A 223 -5.27 9.96 38.84
C VAL A 223 -6.22 8.84 38.42
N ARG A 224 -5.89 7.61 38.82
CA ARG A 224 -6.79 6.46 38.61
C ARG A 224 -8.03 6.62 39.51
N PRO A 225 -9.25 6.66 38.95
CA PRO A 225 -10.46 6.78 39.75
C PRO A 225 -10.79 5.46 40.47
N GLU A 226 -11.50 5.58 41.58
CA GLU A 226 -12.09 4.46 42.31
C GLU A 226 -13.60 4.44 42.05
N PHE A 227 -14.15 3.26 41.78
CA PHE A 227 -15.59 3.10 41.55
C PHE A 227 -16.28 2.79 42.89
N THR A 228 -17.17 3.68 43.30
CA THR A 228 -17.96 3.59 44.55
C THR A 228 -19.39 4.05 44.29
N ASP A 229 -20.26 3.97 45.30
CA ASP A 229 -21.66 4.46 45.22
C ASP A 229 -21.78 5.99 45.29
N THR A 230 -20.65 6.70 45.41
CA THR A 230 -20.62 8.17 45.51
C THR A 230 -19.73 8.78 44.43
N LEU A 231 -20.06 10.00 44.01
CA LEU A 231 -19.18 10.81 43.16
C LEU A 231 -18.37 11.74 44.07
N ALA A 232 -17.08 11.47 44.22
CA ALA A 232 -16.17 12.34 44.96
C ALA A 232 -14.99 12.74 44.05
N ILE A 233 -14.94 14.01 43.68
CA ILE A 233 -13.86 14.61 42.89
C ILE A 233 -13.16 15.64 43.77
N LYS A 234 -11.87 15.44 44.04
CA LYS A 234 -11.03 16.39 44.77
C LYS A 234 -10.12 17.12 43.78
N GLN A 235 -10.14 18.45 43.80
CA GLN A 235 -9.35 19.31 42.93
C GLN A 235 -9.46 18.91 41.45
N GLY A 236 -10.68 18.63 40.98
CA GLY A 236 -10.93 18.31 39.58
C GLY A 236 -10.86 19.55 38.69
N TRP A 237 -10.33 19.38 37.48
CA TRP A 237 -10.35 20.41 36.44
C TRP A 237 -10.97 19.87 35.15
N HIS A 238 -11.35 20.79 34.26
CA HIS A 238 -11.90 20.41 32.96
C HIS A 238 -10.76 20.05 31.98
N PRO A 239 -10.70 18.81 31.47
CA PRO A 239 -9.53 18.31 30.72
C PRO A 239 -9.28 19.05 29.40
N ILE A 240 -10.34 19.50 28.72
CA ILE A 240 -10.19 20.28 27.48
C ILE A 240 -9.72 21.71 27.77
N LEU A 241 -10.34 22.41 28.74
CA LEU A 241 -9.96 23.77 29.10
C LEU A 241 -8.50 23.87 29.53
N GLU A 242 -7.97 22.86 30.22
CA GLU A 242 -6.54 22.80 30.58
C GLU A 242 -5.61 22.91 29.36
N LYS A 243 -6.00 22.36 28.21
CA LYS A 243 -5.18 22.35 27.00
C LYS A 243 -5.38 23.58 26.11
N ILE A 244 -6.55 24.22 26.17
CA ILE A 244 -6.90 25.33 25.26
C ILE A 244 -6.87 26.71 25.92
N ALA A 245 -6.97 26.79 27.26
CA ALA A 245 -7.00 28.06 27.95
C ALA A 245 -5.61 28.70 28.00
N VAL A 246 -5.58 30.03 27.92
CA VAL A 246 -4.34 30.84 28.04
C VAL A 246 -3.80 30.79 29.47
N GLU A 247 -4.69 30.69 30.45
CA GLU A 247 -4.38 30.55 31.87
C GLU A 247 -4.84 29.18 32.39
N LYS A 248 -4.12 28.62 33.36
CA LYS A 248 -4.45 27.32 33.93
C LYS A 248 -5.79 27.39 34.68
N PRO A 249 -6.77 26.53 34.38
CA PRO A 249 -8.07 26.56 35.04
C PRO A 249 -7.95 26.25 36.54
N VAL A 250 -8.80 26.87 37.36
CA VAL A 250 -8.88 26.62 38.80
C VAL A 250 -9.59 25.29 39.06
N SER A 251 -8.97 24.44 39.87
CA SER A 251 -9.51 23.13 40.26
C SER A 251 -10.64 23.27 41.29
N ASN A 252 -11.69 22.47 41.17
CA ASN A 252 -12.85 22.48 42.08
C ASN A 252 -13.13 21.09 42.66
N ASN A 253 -13.68 21.08 43.88
CA ASN A 253 -14.16 19.86 44.51
C ASN A 253 -15.62 19.60 44.10
N THR A 254 -16.02 18.34 43.98
CA THR A 254 -17.41 17.93 43.73
C THR A 254 -17.73 16.70 44.56
N TYR A 255 -18.87 16.72 45.24
CA TYR A 255 -19.34 15.59 46.05
C TYR A 255 -20.83 15.38 45.83
N LEU A 256 -21.21 14.18 45.40
CA LEU A 256 -22.59 13.72 45.30
C LEU A 256 -22.73 12.33 45.95
N SER A 257 -23.84 12.14 46.65
CA SER A 257 -24.21 10.86 47.29
C SER A 257 -25.72 10.72 47.27
N GLU A 258 -26.28 9.57 47.68
CA GLU A 258 -27.73 9.37 47.72
C GLU A 258 -28.46 10.46 48.54
N GLY A 259 -27.90 10.84 49.69
CA GLY A 259 -28.44 11.93 50.53
C GLY A 259 -28.11 13.35 50.05
N ASN A 260 -27.22 13.50 49.06
CA ASN A 260 -26.83 14.78 48.47
C ASN A 260 -26.71 14.62 46.95
N ASN A 261 -27.86 14.39 46.30
CA ASN A 261 -27.96 14.06 44.88
C ASN A 261 -28.31 15.27 43.99
N PHE A 262 -28.49 16.45 44.59
CA PHE A 262 -28.85 17.68 43.89
C PHE A 262 -28.09 18.88 44.45
N VAL A 263 -27.46 19.66 43.57
CA VAL A 263 -26.66 20.83 43.94
C VAL A 263 -27.12 22.03 43.10
N ILE A 264 -27.51 23.12 43.77
CA ILE A 264 -27.82 24.39 43.11
C ILE A 264 -26.54 25.22 43.04
N ILE A 265 -26.07 25.49 41.82
CA ILE A 265 -24.91 26.36 41.58
C ILE A 265 -25.43 27.72 41.16
N THR A 266 -25.14 28.75 41.95
CA THR A 266 -25.46 30.16 41.65
C THR A 266 -24.17 30.96 41.50
N GLY A 267 -24.14 31.90 40.55
CA GLY A 267 -22.99 32.77 40.33
C GLY A 267 -23.31 33.87 39.31
N PRO A 268 -22.43 34.89 39.18
CA PRO A 268 -22.54 35.90 38.12
C PRO A 268 -22.31 35.28 36.73
N ASN A 269 -22.81 35.96 35.69
CA ASN A 269 -22.45 35.67 34.30
C ASN A 269 -21.06 36.19 33.96
#